data_AF-A0A845A583-F1
#
_entry.id   AF-A0A845A583-F1
#
_cell.length_a   1.000
_cell.length_b   1.000
_cell.length_c   1.000
_cell.angle_alpha   90.00
_cell.angle_beta   90.00
_cell.angle_gamma   90.00
#
_symmetry.space_group_name_H-M   'P 1'
#
loop_
_entity.id
_entity.type
_entity.pdbx_description
1 polymer ?
#
loop_
_entity_poly.entity_id
_entity_poly.type
_entity_poly.pdbx_seq_one_letter_code
_entity_poly.pdbx_strand_id
1 'polypeptide(L)'
;MRWAALGEAGKVVAMLAGIEPEREDKGVRNFPAQIRDAEPWRRELADNGCIDLAAVMEPGIAALLAINARGADCKPAALALWREFSAARTAMLGLLPPSGGMGPRRSA
;
A
#
# COMPACT_ATOMS: atom_id res chain seq x y z
N MET A 1 8.59 -8.35 -4.78
CA MET A 1 7.48 -7.58 -4.19
C MET A 1 7.86 -6.92 -2.85
N ARG A 2 7.66 -5.60 -2.69
CA ARG A 2 8.02 -4.79 -1.48
C ARG A 2 6.81 -4.40 -0.60
N TRP A 3 5.71 -5.16 -0.70
CA TRP A 3 4.40 -4.79 -0.14
C TRP A 3 4.40 -4.38 1.35
N ALA A 4 5.06 -5.15 2.22
CA ALA A 4 5.10 -4.82 3.64
C ALA A 4 5.77 -3.48 3.93
N ALA A 5 6.87 -3.17 3.24
CA ALA A 5 7.57 -1.90 3.39
C ALA A 5 6.71 -0.71 2.93
N LEU A 6 5.90 -0.88 1.88
CA LEU A 6 4.92 0.12 1.45
C LEU A 6 3.83 0.34 2.51
N GLY A 7 3.39 -0.72 3.19
CA GLY A 7 2.48 -0.62 4.33
C GLY A 7 3.05 0.24 5.46
N GLU A 8 4.29 0.00 5.86
CA GLU A 8 4.98 0.79 6.88
C GLU A 8 5.19 2.25 6.45
N ALA A 9 5.59 2.48 5.19
CA ALA A 9 5.70 3.82 4.62
C ALA A 9 4.35 4.56 4.69
N GLY A 10 3.24 3.87 4.36
CA GLY A 10 1.88 4.41 4.48
C GLY A 10 1.52 4.84 5.90
N LYS A 11 1.93 4.07 6.92
CA LYS A 11 1.74 4.43 8.35
C LYS A 11 2.51 5.69 8.72
N VAL A 12 3.75 5.81 8.26
CA VAL A 12 4.57 7.03 8.48
C VAL A 12 3.89 8.25 7.88
N VAL A 13 3.39 8.16 6.63
CA VAL A 13 2.69 9.29 5.99
C VAL A 13 1.39 9.63 6.72
N ALA A 14 0.63 8.63 7.18
CA ALA A 14 -0.57 8.85 8.00
C ALA A 14 -0.25 9.63 9.30
N MET A 15 0.82 9.23 10.00
CA MET A 15 1.28 9.92 11.20
C MET A 15 1.69 11.37 10.90
N LEU A 16 2.43 11.62 9.82
CA LEU A 16 2.82 12.98 9.39
C LEU A 16 1.61 13.84 9.01
N ALA A 17 0.55 13.22 8.48
CA ALA A 17 -0.72 13.88 8.19
C ALA A 17 -1.57 14.17 9.44
N GLY A 18 -1.20 13.63 10.60
CA GLY A 18 -1.96 13.76 11.84
C GLY A 18 -3.28 12.97 11.84
N ILE A 19 -3.34 11.88 11.06
CA ILE A 19 -4.49 10.96 11.04
C ILE A 19 -4.09 9.62 11.66
N GLU A 20 -5.06 8.94 12.26
CA GLU A 20 -4.84 7.60 12.77
C GLU A 20 -4.53 6.65 11.60
N PRO A 21 -3.42 5.90 11.62
CA PRO A 21 -3.14 4.92 10.57
C PRO A 21 -4.26 3.88 10.49
N GLU A 22 -4.71 3.60 9.27
CA GLU A 22 -5.73 2.60 9.06
C GLU A 22 -5.25 1.23 9.54
N ARG A 23 -6.12 0.54 10.29
CA ARG A 23 -5.82 -0.79 10.81
C ARG A 23 -5.81 -1.78 9.65
N GLU A 24 -4.66 -2.40 9.40
CA GLU A 24 -4.54 -3.35 8.29
C GLU A 24 -5.51 -4.53 8.45
N ASP A 25 -6.36 -4.74 7.45
CA ASP A 25 -7.18 -5.94 7.35
C ASP A 25 -6.33 -7.16 6.89
N LYS A 26 -6.84 -8.37 7.16
CA LYS A 26 -6.33 -9.64 6.63
C LYS A 26 -6.15 -9.59 5.10
N GLY A 27 -7.02 -8.90 4.35
CA GLY A 27 -6.87 -8.74 2.91
C GLY A 27 -5.54 -8.09 2.52
N VAL A 28 -5.17 -6.99 3.20
CA VAL A 28 -3.89 -6.28 3.00
C VAL A 28 -2.72 -7.18 3.34
N ARG A 29 -2.75 -7.85 4.50
CA ARG A 29 -1.64 -8.74 4.93
C ARG A 29 -1.43 -9.94 4.01
N ASN A 30 -2.52 -10.53 3.52
CA ASN A 30 -2.46 -11.73 2.69
C ASN A 30 -2.23 -11.43 1.21
N PHE A 31 -2.17 -10.16 0.81
CA PHE A 31 -2.02 -9.76 -0.59
C PHE A 31 -0.83 -10.44 -1.30
N PRO A 32 0.40 -10.47 -0.74
CA PRO A 32 1.54 -11.09 -1.44
C PRO A 32 1.36 -12.58 -1.72
N ALA A 33 0.68 -13.31 -0.81
CA ALA A 33 0.38 -14.72 -1.01
C ALA A 33 -0.70 -14.91 -2.09
N GLN A 34 -1.77 -14.13 -2.03
CA GLN A 34 -2.90 -14.26 -2.96
C GLN A 34 -2.53 -13.84 -4.38
N ILE A 35 -1.78 -12.74 -4.55
CA ILE A 35 -1.38 -12.26 -5.87
C ILE A 35 -0.41 -13.23 -6.53
N ARG A 36 0.49 -13.88 -5.77
CA ARG A 36 1.41 -14.90 -6.29
C ARG A 36 0.69 -16.05 -6.99
N ASP A 37 -0.51 -16.38 -6.53
CA ASP A 37 -1.31 -17.48 -7.07
C ASP A 37 -2.25 -17.03 -8.21
N ALA A 38 -2.26 -15.73 -8.56
CA ALA A 38 -3.06 -15.15 -9.64
C ALA A 38 -2.42 -15.30 -11.04
N GLU A 39 -3.16 -14.90 -12.08
CA GLU A 39 -2.67 -14.93 -13.46
C GLU A 39 -1.40 -14.06 -13.64
N PRO A 40 -0.47 -14.45 -14.53
CA PRO A 40 0.82 -13.77 -14.68
C PRO A 40 0.72 -12.25 -14.88
N TRP A 41 -0.23 -11.79 -15.68
CA TRP A 41 -0.40 -10.35 -15.96
C TRP A 41 -0.83 -9.55 -14.73
N ARG A 42 -1.62 -10.14 -13.81
CA ARG A 42 -2.02 -9.50 -12.54
C ARG A 42 -0.82 -9.36 -11.62
N ARG A 43 0.04 -10.38 -11.58
CA ARG A 43 1.28 -10.37 -10.80
C ARG A 43 2.23 -9.31 -11.28
N GLU A 44 2.47 -9.27 -12.58
CA GLU A 44 3.34 -8.26 -13.19
C GLU A 44 2.82 -6.85 -12.95
N LEU A 45 1.51 -6.63 -13.14
CA LEU A 45 0.89 -5.34 -12.86
C LEU A 45 0.99 -4.93 -11.38
N ALA A 46 0.82 -5.89 -10.45
CA ALA A 46 0.97 -5.65 -9.02
C ALA A 46 2.42 -5.36 -8.61
N ASP A 47 3.40 -6.08 -9.17
CA ASP A 47 4.82 -5.83 -8.91
C ASP A 47 5.26 -4.46 -9.46
N ASN A 48 4.83 -4.10 -10.68
CA ASN A 48 5.06 -2.77 -11.25
C ASN A 48 4.40 -1.68 -10.41
N GLY A 49 3.14 -1.88 -9.99
CA GLY A 49 2.46 -0.95 -9.09
C GLY A 49 3.18 -0.76 -7.75
N CYS A 50 3.80 -1.82 -7.20
CA CYS A 50 4.64 -1.69 -6.00
C CYS A 50 5.92 -0.87 -6.26
N ILE A 51 6.53 -1.02 -7.44
CA ILE A 51 7.73 -0.25 -7.83
C ILE A 51 7.36 1.22 -7.99
N ASP A 52 6.29 1.52 -8.73
CA ASP A 52 5.82 2.88 -8.96
C ASP A 52 5.45 3.57 -7.65
N LEU A 53 4.73 2.86 -6.77
CA LEU A 53 4.35 3.42 -5.48
C LEU A 53 5.58 3.69 -4.59
N ALA A 54 6.59 2.83 -4.62
CA ALA A 54 7.85 3.09 -3.89
C ALA A 54 8.56 4.34 -4.45
N ALA A 55 8.61 4.49 -5.78
CA ALA A 55 9.24 5.62 -6.45
C ALA A 55 8.58 6.97 -6.11
N VAL A 56 7.30 6.97 -5.74
CA VAL A 56 6.58 8.17 -5.26
C VAL A 56 6.75 8.35 -3.74
N MET A 57 6.62 7.27 -2.97
CA MET A 57 6.61 7.33 -1.50
C MET A 57 7.97 7.71 -0.91
N GLU A 58 9.07 7.14 -1.43
CA GLU A 58 10.42 7.40 -0.92
C GLU A 58 10.80 8.89 -0.96
N PRO A 59 10.75 9.59 -2.12
CA PRO A 59 11.04 11.02 -2.15
C PRO A 59 9.95 11.86 -1.47
N GLY A 60 8.68 11.44 -1.52
CA GLY A 60 7.58 12.13 -0.85
C GLY A 60 7.78 12.19 0.67
N ILE A 61 8.12 11.06 1.30
CA ILE A 61 8.44 10.99 2.73
C ILE A 61 9.67 11.82 3.05
N ALA A 62 10.74 11.72 2.25
CA ALA A 62 11.95 12.50 2.47
C ALA A 62 11.66 14.02 2.45
N ALA A 63 10.83 14.49 1.52
CA ALA A 63 10.41 15.89 1.45
C ALA A 63 9.58 16.30 2.67
N LEU A 64 8.62 15.48 3.10
CA LEU A 64 7.80 15.76 4.30
C LEU A 64 8.65 15.84 5.56
N LEU A 65 9.61 14.93 5.73
CA LEU A 65 10.55 14.95 6.86
C LEU A 65 11.42 16.21 6.83
N ALA A 66 11.88 16.65 5.66
CA ALA A 66 12.67 17.87 5.52
C ALA A 66 11.86 19.14 5.84
N ILE A 67 10.58 19.19 5.45
CA ILE A 67 9.66 20.29 5.79
C ILE A 67 9.42 20.31 7.30
N ASN A 68 9.10 19.16 7.89
CA ASN A 68 8.85 19.02 9.32
C ASN A 68 10.08 19.40 10.16
N ALA A 69 11.28 19.00 9.74
CA ALA A 69 12.54 19.35 10.41
C ALA A 69 12.82 20.86 10.42
N ARG A 70 12.23 21.63 9.49
CA ARG A 70 12.31 23.09 9.45
C ARG A 70 11.21 23.77 10.28
N GLY A 71 10.37 23.01 10.97
CA GLY A 71 9.25 23.51 11.76
C GLY A 71 8.05 23.99 10.92
N ALA A 72 8.03 23.69 9.63
CA ALA A 72 6.91 24.02 8.75
C ALA A 72 5.83 22.92 8.81
N ASP A 73 4.57 23.31 8.62
CA ASP A 73 3.46 22.36 8.61
C ASP A 73 3.47 21.51 7.34
N CYS A 74 3.76 20.21 7.49
CA CYS A 74 3.76 19.24 6.41
C CYS A 74 2.42 18.47 6.28
N LYS A 75 1.46 18.68 7.20
CA LYS A 75 0.22 17.87 7.27
C LYS A 75 -0.60 17.90 5.99
N PRO A 76 -0.83 19.05 5.31
CA PRO A 76 -1.62 19.06 4.08
C PRO A 76 -0.99 18.23 2.95
N ALA A 77 0.34 18.32 2.80
CA ALA A 77 1.08 17.55 1.81
C ALA A 77 1.13 16.06 2.18
N ALA A 78 1.29 15.74 3.46
CA ALA A 78 1.23 14.36 3.94
C ALA A 78 -0.15 13.73 3.72
N LEU A 79 -1.23 14.48 3.95
CA LEU A 79 -2.59 14.00 3.71
C LEU A 79 -2.83 13.71 2.23
N ALA A 80 -2.31 14.55 1.33
CA ALA A 80 -2.39 14.30 -0.11
C ALA A 80 -1.65 13.01 -0.50
N LEU A 81 -0.39 12.85 -0.07
CA LEU A 81 0.39 11.64 -0.33
C LEU A 81 -0.27 10.39 0.26
N TRP A 82 -0.85 10.49 1.46
CA TRP A 82 -1.55 9.36 2.09
C TRP A 82 -2.78 8.93 1.28
N ARG A 83 -3.55 9.88 0.73
CA ARG A 83 -4.72 9.58 -0.10
C ARG A 83 -4.31 8.86 -1.38
N GLU A 84 -3.25 9.32 -2.05
CA GLU A 84 -2.70 8.67 -3.23
C GLU A 84 -2.22 7.25 -2.92
N PHE A 85 -1.50 7.08 -1.82
CA PHE A 85 -1.08 5.76 -1.33
C PHE A 85 -2.26 4.83 -1.07
N SER A 86 -3.30 5.32 -0.37
CA SER A 86 -4.49 4.53 -0.03
C SER A 86 -5.28 4.12 -1.27
N ALA A 87 -5.42 5.03 -2.24
CA ALA A 87 -6.06 4.76 -3.52
C ALA A 87 -5.27 3.72 -4.34
N ALA A 88 -3.95 3.89 -4.48
CA ALA A 88 -3.09 2.95 -5.20
C ALA A 88 -3.09 1.56 -4.55
N ARG A 89 -3.04 1.50 -3.21
CA ARG A 89 -3.14 0.24 -2.45
C ARG A 89 -4.48 -0.45 -2.69
N THR A 90 -5.57 0.31 -2.69
CA THR A 90 -6.91 -0.22 -2.97
C THR A 90 -7.01 -0.77 -4.40
N ALA A 91 -6.45 -0.06 -5.38
CA ALA A 91 -6.38 -0.53 -6.76
C ALA A 91 -5.57 -1.84 -6.88
N MET A 92 -4.43 -1.94 -6.19
CA MET A 92 -3.64 -3.17 -6.15
C MET A 92 -4.41 -4.34 -5.54
N LEU A 93 -5.17 -4.12 -4.45
CA LEU A 93 -6.04 -5.15 -3.88
C LEU A 93 -7.13 -5.59 -4.85
N GLY A 94 -7.63 -4.69 -5.70
CA GLY A 94 -8.57 -5.00 -6.78
C GLY A 94 -7.99 -5.88 -7.90
N LEU A 95 -6.66 -6.04 -7.96
CA LEU A 95 -6.04 -7.00 -8.87
C LEU A 95 -6.17 -8.44 -8.40
N LEU A 96 -6.49 -8.68 -7.13
CA LEU A 96 -6.73 -10.03 -6.65
C LEU A 96 -7.88 -10.66 -7.45
N PRO A 97 -7.78 -11.96 -7.78
CA PRO A 97 -8.91 -12.65 -8.40
C PRO A 97 -10.14 -12.50 -7.49
N PRO A 98 -11.34 -12.30 -8.05
CA PRO A 98 -12.55 -12.30 -7.24
C PRO A 98 -12.58 -13.59 -6.44
N SER A 99 -13.03 -13.53 -5.18
CA SER A 99 -13.18 -14.69 -4.29
C SER A 99 -14.18 -15.69 -4.89
N GLY A 100 -13.75 -16.43 -5.90
CA GLY A 100 -14.54 -17.33 -6.71
C GLY A 100 -14.43 -18.72 -6.14
N GLY A 101 -15.41 -19.09 -5.32
CA GLY A 101 -15.66 -20.47 -4.92
C GLY A 101 -14.61 -21.05 -3.98
N MET A 102 -15.04 -21.43 -2.80
CA MET A 102 -14.40 -22.48 -2.03
C MET A 102 -14.23 -23.71 -2.95
N GLY A 103 -13.08 -23.84 -3.62
CA GLY A 103 -12.64 -25.12 -4.17
C GLY A 103 -12.74 -26.16 -3.07
N PRO A 104 -13.11 -27.42 -3.39
CA PRO A 104 -13.65 -28.36 -2.41
C PRO A 104 -12.76 -28.38 -1.17
N ARG A 105 -13.39 -28.15 0.00
CA ARG A 105 -12.70 -28.27 1.29
C ARG A 105 -11.95 -29.59 1.25
N ARG A 106 -10.62 -29.52 1.36
CA ARG A 106 -9.81 -30.70 1.62
C ARG A 106 -10.21 -31.18 3.01
N SER A 107 -11.24 -32.03 3.08
CA SER A 107 -11.53 -32.84 4.25
C SER A 107 -10.34 -33.77 4.45
N ALA A 108 -9.81 -33.74 5.67
CA ALA A 108 -8.72 -34.60 6.13
C ALA A 108 -9.11 -36.08 6.09
#